data_AF-A0A401Q450-F1
#
_entry.id   AF-A0A401Q450-F1
#
_cell.length_a   1.000
_cell.length_b   1.000
_cell.length_c   1.000
_cell.angle_alpha   90.00
_cell.angle_beta   90.00
_cell.angle_gamma   90.00
#
_symmetry.space_group_name_H-M   'P 1'
#
loop_
_entity.id
_entity.type
_entity.pdbx_description
1 polymer ?
#
loop_
_entity_poly.entity_id
_entity_poly.type
_entity_poly.pdbx_seq_one_letter_code
_entity_poly.pdbx_strand_id
1 'polypeptide(L)'
;MSADQGSPAPAPCNVPVPVPEVEIKHTKIFINNEWHSSSSGKKFATCNPATGEKICDVEEGDKVEVDKAVKAARDAFQIGSPWRRMDASERGKLLNKLADLMERDRVILSTIESIDSGKLFLHAYFVDLDGSIKTLRYYAGWADKIQGRTIPV
;
A
#
# COMPACT_ATOMS: atom_id res chain seq x y z
N MET A 1 32.52 -9.93 -49.59
CA MET A 1 31.24 -9.22 -49.41
C MET A 1 30.47 -9.96 -48.32
N SER A 2 30.73 -9.60 -47.07
CA SER A 2 30.05 -10.22 -45.92
C SER A 2 28.73 -9.49 -45.71
N ALA A 3 27.62 -10.22 -45.78
CA ALA A 3 26.28 -9.70 -45.54
C ALA A 3 26.15 -9.29 -44.07
N ASP A 4 25.83 -8.01 -43.87
CA ASP A 4 25.44 -7.42 -42.59
C ASP A 4 24.09 -8.03 -42.17
N GLN A 5 24.11 -8.93 -41.19
CA GLN A 5 22.90 -9.44 -40.56
C GLN A 5 22.41 -8.37 -39.59
N GLY A 6 21.44 -7.58 -40.05
CA GLY A 6 20.75 -6.57 -39.23
C GLY A 6 20.30 -7.17 -37.91
N SER A 7 20.73 -6.54 -36.82
CA SER A 7 20.31 -6.93 -35.46
C SER A 7 18.79 -6.91 -35.34
N PRO A 8 18.16 -7.88 -34.65
CA PRO A 8 16.71 -7.92 -34.48
C PRO A 8 16.24 -6.65 -33.75
N ALA A 9 15.14 -6.07 -34.23
CA ALA A 9 14.50 -4.92 -33.59
C ALA A 9 14.20 -5.24 -32.11
N PRO A 10 14.42 -4.30 -31.18
CA PRO A 10 14.13 -4.53 -29.77
C PRO A 10 12.67 -4.92 -29.60
N ALA A 11 12.42 -5.95 -28.78
CA ALA A 11 11.06 -6.37 -28.44
C ALA A 11 10.24 -5.15 -27.97
N PRO A 12 8.95 -5.03 -28.34
CA PRO A 12 8.14 -3.90 -27.94
C PRO A 12 8.16 -3.81 -26.40
N CYS A 13 8.60 -2.66 -25.88
CA CYS A 13 8.47 -2.36 -24.45
C CYS A 13 6.99 -2.43 -24.10
N ASN A 14 6.58 -3.46 -23.38
CA ASN A 14 5.21 -3.61 -22.91
C ASN A 14 5.01 -2.65 -21.73
N VAL A 15 4.72 -1.39 -22.04
CA VAL A 15 4.50 -0.34 -21.06
C VAL A 15 3.16 -0.62 -20.37
N PRO A 16 3.10 -0.67 -19.02
CA PRO A 16 1.84 -0.86 -18.32
C PRO A 16 0.89 0.29 -18.64
N VAL A 17 -0.41 0.02 -18.65
CA VAL A 17 -1.46 1.00 -18.93
C VAL A 17 -2.40 1.13 -17.73
N PRO A 18 -2.99 2.33 -17.48
CA PRO A 18 -4.00 2.50 -16.46
C PRO A 18 -5.22 1.60 -16.72
N VAL A 19 -5.92 1.22 -15.65
CA VAL A 19 -7.22 0.55 -15.77
C VAL A 19 -8.27 1.58 -16.20
N PRO A 20 -9.01 1.39 -17.31
CA PRO A 20 -9.94 2.39 -17.84
C PRO A 20 -11.07 2.78 -16.88
N GLU A 21 -11.62 1.82 -16.15
CA GLU A 21 -12.69 2.03 -15.16
C GLU A 21 -12.32 1.26 -13.88
N VAL A 22 -11.60 1.93 -12.98
CA VAL A 22 -11.24 1.30 -11.71
C VAL A 22 -12.41 1.37 -10.72
N GLU A 23 -12.86 0.22 -10.25
CA GLU A 23 -13.88 0.12 -9.20
C GLU A 23 -13.26 0.46 -7.83
N ILE A 24 -13.77 1.50 -7.17
CA ILE A 24 -13.34 1.88 -5.82
C ILE A 24 -14.10 1.05 -4.78
N LYS A 25 -13.45 -0.02 -4.30
CA LYS A 25 -14.06 -1.02 -3.39
C LYS A 25 -14.01 -0.65 -1.91
N HIS A 26 -13.03 0.16 -1.51
CA HIS A 26 -12.68 0.37 -0.10
C HIS A 26 -12.82 1.85 0.27
N THR A 27 -13.96 2.22 0.86
CA THR A 27 -14.32 3.60 1.20
C THR A 27 -14.69 3.79 2.68
N LYS A 28 -14.44 2.77 3.51
CA LYS A 28 -14.82 2.71 4.92
C LYS A 28 -13.60 2.85 5.84
N ILE A 29 -13.86 2.99 7.14
CA ILE A 29 -12.81 3.06 8.16
C ILE A 29 -12.34 1.65 8.50
N PHE A 30 -11.04 1.38 8.44
CA PHE A 30 -10.48 0.04 8.68
C PHE A 30 -9.92 -0.08 10.11
N ILE A 31 -10.62 -0.80 10.99
CA ILE A 31 -10.23 -1.01 12.39
C ILE A 31 -10.39 -2.49 12.73
N ASN A 32 -9.36 -3.06 13.38
CA ASN A 32 -9.35 -4.46 13.81
C ASN A 32 -9.67 -5.47 12.69
N ASN A 33 -9.09 -5.24 11.50
CA ASN A 33 -9.31 -6.03 10.29
C ASN A 33 -10.74 -6.00 9.74
N GLU A 34 -11.56 -5.02 10.12
CA GLU A 34 -12.95 -4.87 9.70
C GLU A 34 -13.23 -3.47 9.15
N TRP A 35 -14.22 -3.36 8.26
CA TRP A 35 -14.67 -2.11 7.66
C TRP A 35 -15.88 -1.52 8.40
N HIS A 36 -15.72 -0.32 8.94
CA HIS A 36 -16.72 0.39 9.76
C HIS A 36 -17.20 1.66 9.07
N SER A 37 -18.48 2.01 9.27
CA SER A 37 -18.99 3.33 8.95
C SER A 37 -18.73 4.33 10.09
N SER A 38 -18.64 5.62 9.77
CA SER A 38 -18.44 6.68 10.76
C SER A 38 -19.59 6.71 11.77
N SER A 39 -19.31 6.93 13.06
CA SER A 39 -20.37 7.05 14.07
C SER A 39 -21.25 8.28 13.84
N SER A 40 -20.72 9.30 13.16
CA SER A 40 -21.48 10.49 12.79
C SER A 40 -22.37 10.29 11.55
N GLY A 41 -22.14 9.21 10.78
CA GLY A 41 -22.74 8.97 9.48
C GLY A 41 -22.23 9.90 8.36
N LYS A 42 -21.29 10.81 8.66
CA LYS A 42 -20.73 11.75 7.69
C LYS A 42 -19.76 11.05 6.74
N LYS A 43 -19.69 11.61 5.53
CA LYS A 43 -18.75 11.24 4.47
C LYS A 43 -18.23 12.50 3.82
N PHE A 44 -17.04 12.42 3.25
CA PHE A 44 -16.49 13.48 2.42
C PHE A 44 -16.12 12.93 1.03
N ALA A 45 -16.21 13.80 0.03
CA ALA A 45 -15.88 13.46 -1.34
C ALA A 45 -14.37 13.52 -1.56
N THR A 46 -13.82 12.53 -2.28
CA THR A 46 -12.54 12.68 -2.97
C THR A 46 -12.78 12.97 -4.45
N CYS A 47 -11.96 13.84 -5.03
CA CYS A 47 -12.16 14.37 -6.38
C CYS A 47 -10.88 14.21 -7.21
N ASN A 48 -11.05 13.93 -8.50
CA ASN A 48 -9.94 13.84 -9.43
C ASN A 48 -9.44 15.26 -9.73
N PRO A 49 -8.19 15.62 -9.38
CA PRO A 49 -7.68 16.97 -9.57
C PRO A 49 -7.47 17.35 -11.04
N ALA A 50 -7.39 16.38 -11.97
CA ALA A 50 -7.26 16.65 -13.40
C ALA A 50 -8.57 17.09 -14.06
N THR A 51 -9.72 16.62 -13.55
CA THR A 51 -11.05 16.91 -14.12
C THR A 51 -11.94 17.75 -13.19
N GLY A 52 -11.65 17.76 -11.89
CA GLY A 52 -12.50 18.33 -10.85
C GLY A 52 -13.70 17.45 -10.48
N GLU A 53 -13.87 16.29 -11.12
CA GLU A 53 -15.02 15.42 -10.91
C GLU A 53 -14.86 14.58 -9.63
N LYS A 54 -15.99 14.30 -8.97
CA LYS A 54 -16.01 13.44 -7.78
C LYS A 54 -15.68 11.99 -8.17
N ILE A 55 -14.72 11.39 -7.47
CA ILE A 55 -14.37 9.97 -7.59
C ILE A 55 -15.33 9.12 -6.76
N CYS A 56 -15.40 9.36 -5.44
CA CYS A 56 -16.29 8.66 -4.52
C CYS A 56 -16.47 9.43 -3.20
N ASP A 57 -17.39 8.98 -2.35
CA ASP A 57 -17.53 9.44 -0.97
C ASP A 57 -16.89 8.43 0.00
N VAL A 58 -16.06 8.90 0.92
CA VAL A 58 -15.34 8.11 1.93
C VAL A 58 -15.86 8.46 3.33
N GLU A 59 -15.94 7.47 4.22
CA GLU A 59 -16.37 7.66 5.61
C GLU A 59 -15.47 8.70 6.33
N GLU A 60 -16.10 9.71 6.93
CA GLU A 60 -15.40 10.78 7.63
C GLU A 60 -15.15 10.34 9.08
N GLY A 61 -13.91 9.96 9.38
CA GLY A 61 -13.49 9.61 10.74
C GLY A 61 -13.32 10.84 11.61
N ASP A 62 -13.89 10.80 12.82
CA ASP A 62 -13.71 11.83 13.85
C ASP A 62 -13.08 11.21 15.11
N LYS A 63 -12.97 11.99 16.19
CA LYS A 63 -12.39 11.59 17.47
C LYS A 63 -12.86 10.21 17.95
N VAL A 64 -14.15 9.89 17.78
CA VAL A 64 -14.73 8.61 18.22
C VAL A 64 -14.11 7.42 17.48
N GLU A 65 -13.91 7.53 16.16
CA GLU A 65 -13.28 6.48 15.37
C GLU A 65 -11.79 6.38 15.65
N VAL A 66 -11.12 7.52 15.91
CA VAL A 66 -9.73 7.54 16.38
C VAL A 66 -9.59 6.83 17.73
N ASP A 67 -10.46 7.12 18.70
CA ASP A 67 -10.46 6.48 20.01
C ASP A 67 -10.68 4.95 19.90
N LYS A 68 -11.58 4.51 19.00
CA LYS A 68 -11.78 3.08 18.69
C LYS A 68 -10.54 2.45 18.07
N ALA A 69 -9.90 3.11 17.09
CA ALA A 69 -8.70 2.62 16.44
C ALA A 69 -7.53 2.50 17.42
N VAL A 70 -7.34 3.49 18.30
CA VAL A 70 -6.32 3.47 19.35
C VAL A 70 -6.56 2.33 20.35
N LYS A 71 -7.82 2.11 20.75
CA LYS A 71 -8.17 0.99 21.62
C LYS A 71 -7.84 -0.35 20.97
N ALA A 72 -8.25 -0.56 19.71
CA ALA A 72 -7.94 -1.78 18.97
C ALA A 72 -6.41 -2.00 18.81
N ALA A 73 -5.66 -0.94 18.50
CA ALA A 73 -4.20 -1.00 18.41
C ALA A 73 -3.54 -1.31 19.76
N ARG A 74 -4.06 -0.75 20.86
CA ARG A 74 -3.61 -1.05 22.22
C ARG A 74 -3.82 -2.52 22.55
N ASP A 75 -5.00 -3.05 22.24
CA ASP A 75 -5.36 -4.45 22.49
C ASP A 75 -4.47 -5.41 21.67
N ALA A 76 -4.24 -5.09 20.39
CA ALA A 76 -3.33 -5.84 19.53
C ALA A 76 -1.87 -5.84 20.06
N PHE A 77 -1.47 -4.83 20.85
CA PHE A 77 -0.11 -4.70 21.39
C PHE A 77 0.05 -5.16 22.85
N GLN A 78 -0.99 -5.69 23.49
CA GLN A 78 -0.93 -6.18 24.88
C GLN A 78 0.07 -7.33 25.04
N ILE A 79 0.69 -7.44 26.22
CA ILE A 79 1.59 -8.56 26.53
C ILE A 79 0.80 -9.87 26.40
N GLY A 80 1.36 -10.82 25.64
CA GLY A 80 0.71 -12.10 25.37
C GLY A 80 -0.19 -12.12 24.13
N SER A 81 -0.43 -10.97 23.48
CA SER A 81 -1.19 -10.92 22.22
C SER A 81 -0.48 -11.66 21.08
N PRO A 82 -1.21 -12.07 20.01
CA PRO A 82 -0.60 -12.72 18.86
C PRO A 82 0.55 -11.91 18.25
N TRP A 83 0.39 -10.59 18.10
CA TRP A 83 1.43 -9.72 17.53
C TRP A 83 2.67 -9.63 18.42
N ARG A 84 2.50 -9.57 19.75
CA ARG A 84 3.62 -9.49 20.70
C ARG A 84 4.37 -10.80 20.89
N ARG A 85 3.67 -11.94 20.71
CA ARG A 85 4.25 -13.29 20.80
C ARG A 85 4.82 -13.81 19.48
N MET A 86 4.49 -13.16 18.37
CA MET A 86 4.96 -13.54 17.05
C MET A 86 6.47 -13.42 16.94
N ASP A 87 7.10 -14.45 16.39
CA ASP A 87 8.53 -14.44 16.08
C ASP A 87 8.88 -13.25 15.19
N ALA A 88 10.07 -12.72 15.40
CA ALA A 88 10.54 -11.56 14.67
C ALA A 88 10.62 -11.82 13.16
N SER A 89 11.03 -13.02 12.77
CA SER A 89 11.09 -13.47 11.38
C SER A 89 9.70 -13.58 10.73
N GLU A 90 8.67 -14.01 11.48
CA GLU A 90 7.29 -14.11 10.97
C GLU A 90 6.70 -12.73 10.65
N ARG A 91 7.02 -11.69 11.44
CA ARG A 91 6.67 -10.31 11.08
C ARG A 91 7.30 -9.90 9.74
N GLY A 92 8.56 -10.30 9.52
CA GLY A 92 9.23 -10.10 8.22
C GLY A 92 8.53 -10.83 7.07
N LYS A 93 8.05 -12.06 7.29
CA LYS A 93 7.26 -12.81 6.29
C LYS A 93 5.96 -12.09 5.94
N LEU A 94 5.24 -11.54 6.93
CA LEU A 94 4.02 -10.77 6.69
C LEU A 94 4.28 -9.50 5.86
N LEU A 95 5.38 -8.77 6.14
CA LEU A 95 5.77 -7.59 5.35
C LEU A 95 6.12 -7.96 3.90
N ASN A 96 6.85 -9.05 3.68
CA ASN A 96 7.12 -9.55 2.33
C ASN A 96 5.84 -9.98 1.62
N LYS A 97 4.92 -10.64 2.33
CA LYS A 97 3.63 -11.03 1.75
C LYS A 97 2.80 -9.81 1.34
N LEU A 98 2.82 -8.74 2.13
CA LEU A 98 2.19 -7.47 1.76
C LEU A 98 2.84 -6.88 0.50
N ALA A 99 4.17 -6.91 0.40
CA ALA A 99 4.88 -6.46 -0.80
C ALA A 99 4.48 -7.29 -2.04
N ASP A 100 4.34 -8.61 -1.91
CA ASP A 100 3.87 -9.48 -3.00
C ASP A 100 2.44 -9.15 -3.43
N LEU A 101 1.55 -8.83 -2.48
CA LEU A 101 0.18 -8.42 -2.78
C LEU A 101 0.13 -7.03 -3.46
N MET A 102 0.98 -6.09 -3.04
CA MET A 102 1.12 -4.80 -3.70
C MET A 102 1.69 -4.93 -5.12
N GLU A 103 2.63 -5.85 -5.33
CA GLU A 103 3.19 -6.14 -6.65
C GLU A 103 2.15 -6.79 -7.57
N ARG A 104 1.34 -7.72 -7.05
CA ARG A 104 0.20 -8.31 -7.76
C ARG A 104 -0.78 -7.23 -8.25
N ASP A 105 -1.13 -6.28 -7.38
CA ASP A 105 -2.14 -5.25 -7.67
C ASP A 105 -1.55 -3.93 -8.18
N ARG A 106 -0.26 -3.92 -8.56
CA ARG A 106 0.51 -2.71 -8.87
C ARG A 106 -0.17 -1.80 -9.89
N VAL A 107 -0.75 -2.37 -10.96
CA VAL A 107 -1.47 -1.61 -12.00
C VAL A 107 -2.71 -0.92 -11.43
N ILE A 108 -3.48 -1.62 -10.59
CA ILE A 108 -4.70 -1.08 -9.97
C ILE A 108 -4.33 0.04 -9.00
N LEU A 109 -3.36 -0.21 -8.11
CA LEU A 109 -2.91 0.79 -7.13
C LEU A 109 -2.34 2.04 -7.81
N SER A 110 -1.54 1.87 -8.88
CA SER A 110 -0.99 2.99 -9.65
C SER A 110 -2.08 3.79 -10.38
N THR A 111 -3.15 3.11 -10.82
CA THR A 111 -4.31 3.76 -11.44
C THR A 111 -5.05 4.62 -10.42
N ILE A 112 -5.33 4.08 -9.23
CA ILE A 112 -5.99 4.79 -8.14
C ILE A 112 -5.15 5.99 -7.69
N GLU A 113 -3.85 5.81 -7.47
CA GLU A 113 -2.92 6.88 -7.12
C GLU A 113 -2.94 8.00 -8.18
N SER A 114 -2.91 7.65 -9.46
CA SER A 114 -2.93 8.62 -10.56
C SER A 114 -4.24 9.41 -10.61
N ILE A 115 -5.39 8.75 -10.43
CA ILE A 115 -6.71 9.38 -10.46
C ILE A 115 -6.93 10.29 -9.26
N ASP A 116 -6.50 9.88 -8.05
CA ASP A 116 -6.76 10.61 -6.81
C ASP A 116 -5.77 11.76 -6.59
N SER A 117 -4.51 11.61 -7.01
CA SER A 117 -3.46 12.62 -6.81
C SER A 117 -3.17 13.49 -8.05
N GLY A 118 -3.61 13.07 -9.24
CA GLY A 118 -3.28 13.74 -10.51
C GLY A 118 -1.88 13.45 -11.05
N LYS A 119 -1.11 12.56 -10.41
CA LYS A 119 0.21 12.15 -10.92
C LYS A 119 0.10 11.41 -12.24
N LEU A 120 1.15 11.51 -13.06
CA LEU A 120 1.28 10.68 -14.26
C LEU A 120 1.31 9.19 -13.87
N PHE A 121 0.46 8.38 -14.49
CA PHE A 121 0.37 6.95 -14.20
C PHE A 121 1.72 6.23 -14.24
N LEU A 122 2.58 6.54 -15.23
CA LEU A 122 3.89 5.92 -15.33
C LEU A 122 4.83 6.32 -14.18
N HIS A 123 4.68 7.52 -13.62
CA HIS A 123 5.40 7.90 -12.40
C HIS A 123 4.85 7.15 -11.19
N ALA A 124 3.53 7.07 -11.02
CA ALA A 124 2.93 6.26 -9.96
C ALA A 124 3.41 4.80 -10.04
N TYR A 125 3.44 4.21 -11.24
CA TYR A 125 3.84 2.82 -11.46
C TYR A 125 5.35 2.58 -11.24
N PHE A 126 6.22 3.33 -11.92
CA PHE A 126 7.67 3.07 -11.93
C PHE A 126 8.44 3.73 -10.78
N VAL A 127 7.86 4.73 -10.11
CA VAL A 127 8.52 5.44 -9.00
C VAL A 127 7.82 5.12 -7.68
N ASP A 128 6.54 5.46 -7.55
CA ASP A 128 5.86 5.44 -6.25
C ASP A 128 5.62 4.01 -5.75
N LEU A 129 5.00 3.17 -6.59
CA LEU A 129 4.74 1.78 -6.25
C LEU A 129 6.04 0.96 -6.20
N ASP A 130 7.01 1.28 -7.07
CA ASP A 130 8.32 0.63 -7.03
C ASP A 130 9.05 0.90 -5.71
N GLY A 131 9.10 2.16 -5.30
CA GLY A 131 9.67 2.60 -4.03
C GLY A 131 8.95 1.97 -2.86
N SER A 132 7.62 1.99 -2.85
CA SER A 132 6.80 1.42 -1.77
C SER A 132 7.04 -0.08 -1.58
N ILE A 133 7.06 -0.85 -2.68
CA ILE A 133 7.35 -2.30 -2.65
C ILE A 133 8.77 -2.54 -2.13
N LYS A 134 9.77 -1.80 -2.64
CA LYS A 134 11.16 -1.92 -2.18
C LYS A 134 11.33 -1.56 -0.70
N THR A 135 10.66 -0.53 -0.22
CA THR A 135 10.67 -0.13 1.20
C THR A 135 10.10 -1.22 2.09
N LEU A 136 8.97 -1.84 1.71
CA LEU A 136 8.41 -2.96 2.46
C LEU A 136 9.36 -4.15 2.52
N ARG A 137 9.95 -4.54 1.38
CA ARG A 137 10.92 -5.64 1.33
C ARG A 137 12.19 -5.33 2.14
N TYR A 138 12.65 -4.07 2.15
CA TYR A 138 13.78 -3.64 2.97
C TYR A 138 13.50 -3.83 4.46
N TYR A 139 12.39 -3.30 4.97
CA TYR A 139 12.05 -3.41 6.39
C TYR A 139 11.64 -4.83 6.80
N ALA A 140 11.10 -5.64 5.87
CA ALA A 140 10.89 -7.06 6.10
C ALA A 140 12.20 -7.77 6.49
N GLY A 141 13.31 -7.43 5.82
CA GLY A 141 14.64 -7.94 6.13
C GLY A 141 15.20 -7.48 7.49
N TRP A 142 14.71 -6.37 8.04
CA TRP A 142 15.13 -5.87 9.36
C TRP A 142 14.36 -6.46 10.53
N ALA A 143 13.24 -7.14 10.29
CA ALA A 143 12.30 -7.55 11.33
C ALA A 143 12.95 -8.37 12.47
N ASP A 144 13.96 -9.21 12.15
CA ASP A 144 14.73 -10.06 13.06
C ASP A 144 16.16 -9.57 13.33
N LYS A 145 16.52 -8.36 12.89
CA LYS A 145 17.88 -7.78 13.00
C LYS A 145 17.94 -6.56 13.91
N ILE A 146 16.83 -6.20 14.56
CA ILE A 146 16.81 -5.18 15.61
C ILE A 146 17.38 -5.80 16.88
N GLN A 147 18.63 -5.46 17.19
CA GLN A 147 19.39 -6.06 18.29
C GLN A 147 19.56 -5.09 19.47
N GLY A 148 19.63 -5.67 20.67
CA GLY A 148 20.09 -4.97 21.86
C GLY A 148 21.61 -4.86 21.91
N ARG A 149 22.15 -4.43 23.06
CA ARG A 149 23.58 -4.39 23.33
C ARG A 149 23.85 -5.00 24.70
N THR A 150 25.01 -5.62 24.85
CA THR A 150 25.54 -6.03 26.16
C THR A 150 26.55 -4.98 26.62
N ILE A 151 26.36 -4.40 27.79
CA ILE A 151 27.23 -3.37 28.35
C ILE A 151 28.09 -4.03 29.45
N PRO A 152 29.43 -4.14 29.30
CA PRO A 152 30.27 -4.70 30.34
C PRO A 152 30.35 -3.76 31.55
N VAL A 153 30.19 -4.32 32.76
CA VAL A 153 30.37 -3.65 34.05
C VAL A 153 31.78 -3.94 34.57
#